data_AF-A0A0D2TFL5-F1
#
_entry.id   AF-A0A0D2TFL5-F1
#
_cell.length_a   1.000
_cell.length_b   1.000
_cell.length_c   1.000
_cell.angle_alpha   90.00
_cell.angle_beta   90.00
_cell.angle_gamma   90.00
#
_symmetry.space_group_name_H-M   'P 1'
#
loop_
_entity.id
_entity.type
_entity.pdbx_description
1 polymer ?
#
loop_
_entity_poly.entity_id
_entity_poly.type
_entity_poly.pdbx_seq_one_letter_code
_entity_poly.pdbx_strand_id
1 'polypeptide(L)' 'LPFPDNVRASVLHSLFVKGDLVNYELGENDLEASSLYPDYKYTTVDQLLDVFLVDPPKPALATF' A
#
# COMPACT_ATOMS: atom_id res chain seq x y z
N LEU A 1 10.58 -21.23 1.29
CA LEU A 1 11.70 -20.40 0.79
C LEU A 1 12.66 -20.15 1.95
N PRO A 2 13.98 -20.16 1.76
CA PRO A 2 14.93 -19.72 2.78
C PRO A 2 14.89 -18.20 2.95
N PHE A 3 15.50 -17.70 4.02
CA PHE A 3 15.74 -16.26 4.17
C PHE A 3 16.78 -15.77 3.15
N PRO A 4 16.60 -14.60 2.51
CA PRO A 4 15.52 -13.61 2.71
C PRO A 4 14.26 -13.80 1.83
N ASP A 5 14.25 -14.76 0.92
CA ASP A 5 13.18 -14.95 -0.07
C ASP A 5 11.80 -15.24 0.56
N ASN A 6 11.77 -15.87 1.75
CA ASN A 6 10.53 -16.07 2.50
C ASN A 6 9.87 -14.77 2.95
N VAL A 7 10.63 -13.70 3.22
CA VAL A 7 10.09 -12.41 3.71
C VAL A 7 9.13 -11.82 2.69
N ARG A 8 9.51 -11.78 1.41
CA ARG A 8 8.63 -11.25 0.35
C ARG A 8 7.34 -12.06 0.22
N ALA A 9 7.43 -13.39 0.26
CA ALA A 9 6.25 -14.25 0.22
C ALA A 9 5.34 -14.03 1.44
N SER A 10 5.91 -13.87 2.64
CA SER A 10 5.17 -13.55 3.86
C SER A 10 4.49 -12.18 3.80
N VAL A 11 5.17 -11.15 3.28
CA VAL A 11 4.58 -9.82 3.06
C VAL A 11 3.41 -9.92 2.08
N LEU A 12 3.59 -10.55 0.92
CA LEU A 12 2.51 -10.73 -0.05
C LEU A 12 1.32 -11.49 0.53
N HIS A 13 1.56 -12.52 1.35
CA HIS A 13 0.49 -13.25 2.03
C HIS A 13 -0.25 -12.37 3.05
N SER A 14 0.46 -11.57 3.84
CA SER A 14 -0.16 -10.64 4.80
C SER A 14 -1.04 -9.60 4.08
N LEU A 15 -0.52 -8.98 3.02
CA LEU A 15 -1.23 -7.93 2.29
C LEU A 15 -2.42 -8.47 1.46
N PHE A 16 -2.22 -9.55 0.69
CA PHE A 16 -3.18 -9.99 -0.33
C PHE A 16 -3.99 -11.24 0.04
N VAL A 17 -3.61 -12.01 1.07
CA VAL A 17 -4.35 -13.20 1.51
C VAL A 17 -5.05 -12.94 2.85
N LYS A 18 -4.33 -12.42 3.84
CA LYS A 18 -4.93 -12.05 5.13
C LYS A 18 -5.64 -10.70 5.11
N GLY A 19 -5.24 -9.80 4.22
CA GLY A 19 -5.80 -8.46 4.13
C GLY A 19 -5.41 -7.57 5.31
N ASP A 20 -4.22 -7.75 5.88
CA ASP A 20 -3.81 -7.09 7.14
C ASP A 20 -3.76 -5.55 7.06
N LEU A 21 -3.87 -4.97 5.86
CA LEU A 21 -4.00 -3.52 5.67
C LEU A 21 -5.38 -2.97 6.07
N VAL A 22 -6.44 -3.79 5.99
CA VAL A 22 -7.84 -3.34 6.08
C VAL A 22 -8.73 -4.31 6.86
N ASN A 23 -8.17 -5.32 7.52
CA ASN A 23 -8.94 -6.32 8.28
C ASN A 23 -9.21 -5.91 9.73
N TYR A 24 -9.14 -4.61 10.03
CA TYR A 24 -9.40 -4.02 11.33
C TYR A 24 -10.14 -2.68 11.18
N GLU A 25 -10.76 -2.22 12.26
CA GLU A 25 -11.41 -0.93 12.35
C GLU A 25 -10.54 0.06 13.12
N LEU A 26 -10.64 1.35 12.79
CA LEU A 26 -9.92 2.41 13.49
C LEU A 26 -10.47 2.60 14.91
N GLY A 27 -9.59 2.65 15.90
CA GLY A 27 -9.94 2.96 17.28
C GLY A 27 -10.17 4.46 17.51
N GLU A 28 -10.66 4.81 18.70
CA GLU A 28 -10.97 6.22 19.07
C GLU A 28 -9.78 7.18 18.96
N ASN A 29 -8.56 6.66 19.11
CA ASN A 29 -7.32 7.44 19.05
C ASN A 29 -6.60 7.35 17.71
N ASP A 30 -7.12 6.57 16.76
CA ASP A 30 -6.52 6.44 15.44
C ASP A 30 -7.00 7.57 14.53
N LEU A 31 -6.11 8.05 13.67
CA LEU A 31 -6.40 9.14 12.74
C LEU A 31 -6.23 8.67 11.31
N GLU A 32 -7.22 8.98 10.47
CA GLU A 32 -7.13 8.77 9.04
C GLU A 32 -6.61 10.07 8.38
N ALA A 33 -5.48 9.96 7.67
CA ALA A 33 -4.74 11.12 7.19
C ALA A 33 -5.48 11.95 6.12
N SER A 34 -6.32 11.33 5.28
CA SER A 34 -7.13 12.02 4.28
C SER A 34 -8.20 12.92 4.90
N SER A 35 -8.63 12.63 6.13
CA SER A 35 -9.60 13.41 6.87
C SER A 35 -9.00 14.64 7.56
N LEU A 36 -7.66 14.73 7.68
CA LEU A 36 -6.98 15.83 8.39
C LEU A 36 -6.87 17.11 7.56
N TYR A 37 -6.79 16.98 6.23
CA TYR A 37 -6.61 18.11 5.31
C TYR A 37 -7.61 18.01 4.15
N PRO A 38 -8.86 18.48 4.31
CA PRO A 38 -9.92 18.31 3.31
C PRO A 38 -9.61 18.92 1.93
N ASP A 39 -8.76 19.96 1.93
CA ASP A 39 -8.30 20.62 0.70
C ASP A 39 -7.21 19.82 -0.04
N TYR A 40 -6.57 18.86 0.63
CA TYR A 40 -5.54 18.02 0.06
C TYR A 40 -6.11 16.64 -0.32
N LYS A 41 -6.17 16.37 -1.62
CA LYS A 41 -6.66 15.09 -2.15
C LYS A 41 -5.48 14.22 -2.55
N TYR A 42 -5.42 13.00 -2.00
CA TYR A 42 -4.48 11.99 -2.45
C TYR A 42 -4.80 11.56 -3.89
N THR A 43 -3.76 11.20 -4.64
CA THR A 43 -3.91 10.59 -5.97
C THR A 43 -4.73 9.31 -5.86
N THR A 44 -5.81 9.22 -6.63
CA THR A 44 -6.68 8.03 -6.63
C THR A 44 -6.01 6.87 -7.38
N VAL A 45 -6.53 5.65 -7.20
CA VAL A 45 -6.05 4.49 -7.96
C VAL A 45 -6.23 4.69 -9.47
N ASP A 46 -7.33 5.29 -9.90
CA ASP A 46 -7.62 5.59 -11.31
C ASP A 46 -6.56 6.54 -11.90
N GLN A 47 -6.29 7.64 -11.21
CA GLN A 47 -5.23 8.58 -11.59
C GLN A 47 -3.84 7.95 -11.57
N LEU A 48 -3.58 7.04 -10.64
CA LEU A 48 -2.33 6.28 -10.63
C LEU A 48 -2.20 5.41 -11.88
N LEU A 49 -3.27 4.72 -12.30
CA LEU A 49 -3.24 3.90 -13.50
C LEU A 49 -3.00 4.73 -14.78
N ASP A 50 -3.55 5.95 -14.83
CA ASP A 50 -3.24 6.91 -15.92
C ASP A 50 -1.74 7.25 -15.98
N VAL A 51 -1.08 7.44 -14.82
CA VAL A 51 0.37 7.66 -14.76
C VAL A 51 1.13 6.47 -15.35
N PHE A 52 0.74 5.24 -15.01
CA PHE A 52 1.39 4.04 -15.56
C PHE A 52 1.18 3.86 -17.06
N LEU A 53 0.11 4.42 -17.63
CA LEU A 53 -0.16 4.40 -19.07
C LEU A 53 0.73 5.39 -19.84
N VAL A 54 1.03 6.55 -19.25
CA VAL A 54 1.73 7.65 -19.92
C VAL A 54 3.23 7.64 -19.64
N ASP A 55 3.64 7.58 -18.37
CA ASP A 55 5.04 7.63 -17.94
C ASP A 55 5.23 6.82 -16.64
N PRO A 56 5.32 5.48 -16.73
CA PRO A 56 5.37 4.63 -15.55
C PRO A 56 6.68 4.82 -14.77
N PRO A 57 6.62 4.93 -13.42
CA PRO A 57 7.82 4.95 -12.61
C PRO A 57 8.57 3.61 -12.71
N LYS A 58 9.89 3.64 -12.53
CA LYS A 58 10.71 2.43 -12.57
C LYS A 58 10.34 1.49 -11.41
N PRO A 59 10.22 0.18 -11.64
CA PRO A 59 10.01 -0.79 -10.57
C PRO A 59 11.13 -0.71 -9.52
N ALA A 60 10.76 -0.79 -8.24
CA ALA A 60 11.71 -0.79 -7.13
C ALA A 60 11.78 -2.19 -6.50
N LEU A 61 12.95 -2.53 -5.96
CA LEU A 61 13.19 -3.77 -5.22
C LEU A 61 13.65 -3.45 -3.81
N ALA A 62 12.86 -3.83 -2.81
CA ALA A 62 13.24 -3.70 -1.41
C ALA A 62 14.33 -4.71 -1.03
N THR A 63 15.27 -4.28 -0.19
CA THR A 63 16.26 -5.16 0.46
C THR A 63 15.68 -5.72 1.76
N PHE A 64 15.97 -6.97 2.09
CA PHE A 64 15.51 -7.68 3.29
C PHE A 64 16.64 -8.49 3.91
#